data_AF-M3FI02-F1
#
_entry.id   AF-M3FI02-F1
#
_cell.length_a   1.000
_cell.length_b   1.000
_cell.length_c   1.000
_cell.angle_alpha   90.00
_cell.angle_beta   90.00
_cell.angle_gamma   90.00
#
_symmetry.space_group_name_H-M   'P 1'
#
loop_
_entity.id
_entity.type
_entity.pdbx_description
1 polymer ?
#
loop_
_entity_poly.entity_id
_entity_poly.type
_entity_poly.pdbx_seq_one_letter_code
_entity_poly.pdbx_strand_id
1 'polypeptide(L)'
;MAAAEHARVREAEAHVPQSPPRTTPSTTPAPPVQPRTSPGEEKVRCPEPPLAQAQERTRPRTQPPAPTARTQAQPPPPSPRAQAQPLAPPTKPRPQTGPVRPGSPLGHGPGRGARIPSPASPTASEANSGTLIGSVQRAMRLLEAVAEREHGAPAKQLARDAGLALPTAYHLLRTLVHEGYLRREKGLFFLGEAAERLSSSGAQQKRRSTVGEALAHWRDTLGVPVYFAIYRDGEIEVKCVADSPNTPAVEEWADFRETGHAHAIGQCLLSQLSDEDRRDHLERYPVQSLTPYTVRDDETLLRRLGRMGRMEPVVERQEYALGTVCAALPITAGSTAGTLAISLPSHQADRLLPLARQLQTEIGKLLGTLAISISI
;
A
#
# COMPACT_ATOMS: atom_id res chain seq x y z
N MET A 1 20.54 -62.88 51.18
CA MET A 1 19.51 -61.85 51.41
C MET A 1 20.09 -60.82 52.36
N ALA A 2 20.07 -59.57 51.92
CA ALA A 2 20.98 -58.50 52.31
C ALA A 2 20.80 -58.00 53.76
N ALA A 3 21.94 -57.86 54.47
CA ALA A 3 22.13 -56.92 55.57
C ALA A 3 23.61 -56.89 55.96
N ALA A 4 24.38 -55.92 55.44
CA ALA A 4 25.58 -55.34 56.07
C ALA A 4 26.32 -54.43 55.08
N GLU A 5 26.07 -53.12 55.11
CA GLU A 5 27.13 -52.15 54.81
C GLU A 5 26.79 -50.79 55.45
N HIS A 6 27.17 -50.65 56.71
CA HIS A 6 27.26 -49.39 57.42
C HIS A 6 28.75 -49.10 57.69
N ALA A 7 29.12 -47.84 57.51
CA ALA A 7 30.32 -47.16 58.01
C ALA A 7 31.66 -47.39 57.29
N ARG A 8 31.98 -46.47 56.37
CA ARG A 8 33.26 -45.73 56.39
C ARG A 8 33.03 -44.25 56.09
N VAL A 9 33.23 -43.42 57.11
CA VAL A 9 33.19 -41.95 57.12
C VAL A 9 34.58 -41.46 57.56
N ARG A 10 34.99 -40.28 57.05
CA ARG A 10 36.23 -39.50 57.31
C ARG A 10 37.41 -39.94 56.43
N GLU A 11 38.17 -39.08 55.74
CA GLU A 11 38.52 -37.66 55.93
C GLU A 11 39.20 -37.19 54.62
N ALA A 12 38.90 -35.99 54.11
CA ALA A 12 39.81 -35.16 53.31
C ALA A 12 39.12 -33.84 52.89
N GLU A 13 39.48 -32.76 53.60
CA GLU A 13 39.16 -31.37 53.25
C GLU A 13 39.99 -30.85 52.07
N ALA A 14 39.51 -29.72 51.53
CA ALA A 14 40.26 -28.63 50.87
C ALA A 14 40.54 -28.71 49.36
N HIS A 15 39.60 -28.18 48.54
CA HIS A 15 39.94 -27.07 47.63
C HIS A 15 38.67 -26.35 47.12
N VAL A 16 38.54 -25.08 47.47
CA VAL A 16 37.52 -24.14 46.96
C VAL A 16 38.15 -23.32 45.84
N PRO A 17 37.63 -23.33 44.59
CA PRO A 17 37.97 -22.32 43.62
C PRO A 17 37.02 -21.12 43.74
N GLN A 18 37.58 -19.97 44.08
CA GLN A 18 36.89 -18.68 44.16
C GLN A 18 36.34 -18.26 42.79
N SER A 19 35.07 -17.83 42.78
CA SER A 19 34.41 -17.22 41.61
C SER A 19 34.84 -15.75 41.44
N PRO A 20 35.00 -15.24 40.21
CA PRO A 20 35.34 -13.84 39.98
C PRO A 20 34.17 -12.88 40.29
N PRO A 21 34.44 -11.62 40.65
CA PRO A 21 33.42 -10.67 41.11
C PRO A 21 32.48 -10.21 39.98
N ARG A 22 31.18 -10.15 40.30
CA ARG A 22 30.14 -9.54 39.47
C ARG A 22 30.35 -8.03 39.40
N THR A 23 30.64 -7.52 38.21
CA THR A 23 30.54 -6.10 37.89
C THR A 23 29.09 -5.76 37.55
N THR A 24 28.47 -4.89 38.35
CA THR A 24 27.17 -4.29 38.06
C THR A 24 27.35 -3.09 37.12
N PRO A 25 26.70 -3.02 35.95
CA PRO A 25 26.58 -1.76 35.24
C PRO A 25 25.45 -0.93 35.88
N SER A 26 25.83 0.23 36.41
CA SER A 26 24.89 1.30 36.75
C SER A 26 24.38 1.92 35.45
N THR A 27 23.12 1.64 35.09
CA THR A 27 22.42 2.37 34.03
C THR A 27 21.33 3.20 34.65
N THR A 28 21.53 4.51 34.63
CA THR A 28 20.57 5.56 34.96
C THR A 28 19.21 5.30 34.29
N PRO A 29 18.08 5.38 35.00
CA PRO A 29 16.77 5.25 34.38
C PRO A 29 16.51 6.45 33.46
N ALA A 30 16.13 6.19 32.21
CA ALA A 30 15.64 7.22 31.30
C ALA A 30 14.39 7.89 31.91
N PRO A 31 14.21 9.22 31.75
CA PRO A 31 13.06 9.91 32.32
C PRO A 31 11.77 9.44 31.63
N PRO A 32 10.62 9.42 32.35
CA PRO A 32 9.35 9.09 31.76
C PRO A 32 8.97 10.13 30.71
N VAL A 33 8.87 9.70 29.44
CA VAL A 33 8.35 10.52 28.35
C VAL A 33 6.84 10.63 28.57
N GLN A 34 6.39 11.81 28.99
CA GLN A 34 4.96 12.11 29.12
C GLN A 34 4.31 12.10 27.73
N PRO A 35 3.15 11.44 27.55
CA PRO A 35 2.39 11.56 26.31
C PRO A 35 1.87 13.00 26.18
N ARG A 36 2.28 13.69 25.12
CA ARG A 36 1.66 14.96 24.73
C ARG A 36 0.25 14.66 24.25
N THR A 37 -0.74 14.96 25.08
CA THR A 37 -2.16 14.89 24.74
C THR A 37 -2.52 16.05 23.81
N SER A 38 -2.49 15.78 22.51
CA SER A 38 -3.39 16.44 21.56
C SER A 38 -4.60 15.51 21.36
N PRO A 39 -5.81 16.01 21.06
CA PRO A 39 -6.98 15.16 20.86
C PRO A 39 -6.68 14.25 19.68
N GLY A 40 -6.41 12.98 19.96
CA GLY A 40 -5.87 12.06 18.97
C GLY A 40 -6.98 11.60 18.04
N GLU A 41 -6.83 11.92 16.75
CA GLU A 41 -7.71 11.42 15.71
C GLU A 41 -7.59 9.90 15.61
N GLU A 42 -8.75 9.26 15.56
CA GLU A 42 -8.89 7.85 15.24
C GLU A 42 -8.43 7.63 13.79
N LYS A 43 -7.41 6.78 13.58
CA LYS A 43 -6.68 6.75 12.32
C LYS A 43 -6.74 5.36 11.67
N VAL A 44 -7.25 5.32 10.45
CA VAL A 44 -7.00 4.20 9.53
C VAL A 44 -5.89 4.63 8.58
N ARG A 45 -4.76 3.91 8.61
CA ARG A 45 -3.63 4.12 7.70
C ARG A 45 -3.63 3.02 6.65
N CYS A 46 -4.04 3.33 5.43
CA CYS A 46 -3.88 2.44 4.28
C CYS A 46 -2.88 3.06 3.29
N PRO A 47 -1.60 2.64 3.24
CA PRO A 47 -0.62 3.19 2.31
C PRO A 47 -1.12 3.19 0.85
N GLU A 48 -1.01 4.33 0.17
CA GLU A 48 -1.23 4.42 -1.27
C GLU A 48 -0.25 3.51 -2.02
N PRO A 49 -0.67 2.85 -3.12
CA PRO A 49 0.31 2.11 -3.90
C PRO A 49 1.30 3.14 -4.48
N PRO A 50 2.60 2.82 -4.56
CA PRO A 50 3.51 3.69 -5.29
C PRO A 50 2.95 3.88 -6.70
N LEU A 51 2.72 5.13 -7.10
CA LEU A 51 2.44 5.47 -8.50
C LEU A 51 3.56 4.84 -9.32
N ALA A 52 3.23 3.80 -10.09
CA ALA A 52 4.19 3.11 -10.92
C ALA A 52 4.75 4.13 -11.92
N GLN A 53 5.93 4.68 -11.61
CA GLN A 53 6.73 5.37 -12.59
C GLN A 53 7.25 4.30 -13.53
N ALA A 54 6.55 4.14 -14.65
CA ALA A 54 7.02 3.35 -15.77
C ALA A 54 8.32 3.97 -16.29
N GLN A 55 9.45 3.45 -15.82
CA GLN A 55 10.74 3.58 -16.48
C GLN A 55 11.34 2.18 -16.58
N GLU A 56 11.10 1.57 -17.74
CA GLU A 56 11.86 0.42 -18.22
C GLU A 56 13.36 0.76 -18.25
N ARG A 57 14.14 0.00 -17.47
CA ARG A 57 15.52 -0.29 -17.80
C ARG A 57 15.72 -1.79 -17.72
N THR A 58 15.49 -2.43 -18.86
CA THR A 58 15.95 -3.78 -19.19
C THR A 58 17.44 -3.86 -18.89
N ARG A 59 17.84 -4.56 -17.82
CA ARG A 59 19.23 -4.95 -17.59
C ARG A 59 19.42 -6.38 -18.10
N PRO A 60 20.39 -6.68 -18.96
CA PRO A 60 20.64 -8.04 -19.40
C PRO A 60 21.24 -8.87 -18.25
N ARG A 61 20.69 -10.08 -18.07
CA ARG A 61 21.25 -11.18 -17.27
C ARG A 61 22.73 -11.37 -17.66
N THR A 62 23.64 -11.10 -16.73
CA THR A 62 25.06 -11.43 -16.88
C THR A 62 25.33 -12.76 -16.18
N GLN A 63 25.84 -13.71 -16.96
CA GLN A 63 26.30 -15.03 -16.53
C GLN A 63 27.57 -14.88 -15.66
N PRO A 64 27.78 -15.71 -14.61
CA PRO A 64 28.96 -15.57 -13.77
C PRO A 64 30.22 -16.10 -14.47
N PRO A 65 31.37 -15.40 -14.41
CA PRO A 65 32.62 -15.92 -14.94
C PRO A 65 33.32 -16.88 -13.95
N ALA A 66 33.98 -17.89 -14.51
CA ALA A 66 34.82 -18.87 -13.80
C ALA A 66 36.07 -18.24 -13.16
N PRO A 67 36.67 -18.85 -12.11
CA PRO A 67 37.71 -18.22 -11.32
C PRO A 67 39.06 -18.25 -12.04
N THR A 68 39.72 -17.09 -12.16
CA THR A 68 41.13 -16.99 -12.58
C THR A 68 41.96 -16.17 -11.60
N ALA A 69 43.24 -16.51 -11.59
CA ALA A 69 44.20 -16.35 -10.51
C ALA A 69 44.61 -14.90 -10.17
N ARG A 70 45.11 -14.78 -8.92
CA ARG A 70 45.76 -13.63 -8.29
C ARG A 70 46.62 -12.79 -9.25
N THR A 71 46.39 -11.48 -9.27
CA THR A 71 47.37 -10.48 -9.72
C THR A 71 47.30 -9.27 -8.79
N GLN A 72 48.49 -8.74 -8.48
CA GLN A 72 48.79 -7.76 -7.44
C GLN A 72 48.26 -6.35 -7.77
N ALA A 73 47.95 -5.59 -6.71
CA ALA A 73 47.40 -4.24 -6.75
C ALA A 73 48.45 -3.19 -7.17
N GLN A 74 48.05 -2.26 -8.05
CA GLN A 74 48.70 -0.98 -8.29
C GLN A 74 47.71 0.18 -8.04
N PRO A 75 48.16 1.33 -7.49
CA PRO A 75 47.30 2.44 -7.10
C PRO A 75 46.91 3.35 -8.29
N PRO A 76 45.82 4.14 -8.17
CA PRO A 76 45.25 4.91 -9.28
C PRO A 76 45.99 6.23 -9.55
N PRO A 77 45.99 6.74 -10.80
CA PRO A 77 46.53 8.06 -11.14
C PRO A 77 45.54 9.22 -10.85
N PRO A 78 46.03 10.46 -10.71
CA PRO A 78 45.24 11.62 -10.27
C PRO A 78 44.44 12.30 -11.40
N SER A 79 43.32 12.93 -11.03
CA SER A 79 42.42 13.69 -11.92
C SER A 79 42.98 15.08 -12.29
N PRO A 80 42.80 15.56 -13.54
CA PRO A 80 43.04 16.96 -13.88
C PRO A 80 41.78 17.84 -13.83
N ARG A 81 42.05 19.07 -13.40
CA ARG A 81 41.21 20.25 -13.11
C ARG A 81 40.20 20.67 -14.20
N ALA A 82 39.08 21.21 -13.69
CA ALA A 82 38.13 22.04 -14.41
C ALA A 82 38.79 23.29 -15.01
N GLN A 83 38.47 23.59 -16.27
CA GLN A 83 38.75 24.86 -16.92
C GLN A 83 37.45 25.65 -17.09
N ALA A 84 37.46 26.87 -16.57
CA ALA A 84 36.42 27.88 -16.76
C ALA A 84 36.54 28.52 -18.16
N GLN A 85 35.41 28.86 -18.77
CA GLN A 85 35.33 29.76 -19.93
C GLN A 85 34.25 30.83 -19.71
N PRO A 86 34.37 32.01 -20.36
CA PRO A 86 33.95 33.27 -19.79
C PRO A 86 32.60 33.82 -20.30
N LEU A 87 32.11 34.74 -19.47
CA LEU A 87 30.95 35.64 -19.53
C LEU A 87 30.73 36.34 -20.89
N ALA A 88 29.49 36.31 -21.39
CA ALA A 88 29.01 37.16 -22.50
C ALA A 88 28.06 38.27 -21.98
N PRO A 89 28.10 39.50 -22.55
CA PRO A 89 27.42 40.69 -22.01
C PRO A 89 25.95 40.85 -22.47
N PRO A 90 25.16 41.74 -21.83
CA PRO A 90 23.70 41.78 -21.96
C PRO A 90 23.22 42.62 -23.16
N THR A 91 22.17 42.16 -23.83
CA THR A 91 21.45 42.91 -24.88
C THR A 91 20.04 43.34 -24.44
N LYS A 92 19.69 44.54 -24.90
CA LYS A 92 18.67 45.49 -24.43
C LYS A 92 17.22 45.08 -24.73
N PRO A 93 16.21 45.62 -24.01
CA PRO A 93 14.79 45.44 -24.35
C PRO A 93 14.19 46.63 -25.13
N ARG A 94 13.05 46.36 -25.82
CA ARG A 94 11.95 47.24 -26.35
C ARG A 94 11.75 47.20 -27.88
N PRO A 95 10.53 47.46 -28.43
CA PRO A 95 9.50 48.34 -27.87
C PRO A 95 8.03 47.88 -27.88
N GLN A 96 7.29 48.63 -27.05
CA GLN A 96 5.84 48.67 -26.88
C GLN A 96 5.19 49.44 -28.04
N THR A 97 4.01 49.00 -28.44
CA THR A 97 3.12 49.68 -29.40
C THR A 97 2.43 50.88 -28.74
N GLY A 98 2.35 51.99 -29.50
CA GLY A 98 1.75 53.26 -29.10
C GLY A 98 0.22 53.36 -29.33
N PRO A 99 -0.36 54.57 -29.49
CA PRO A 99 -1.18 55.15 -28.43
C PRO A 99 -2.66 55.42 -28.80
N VAL A 100 -3.38 55.79 -27.74
CA VAL A 100 -4.76 56.27 -27.58
C VAL A 100 -5.10 57.49 -28.45
N ARG A 101 -6.34 57.57 -28.94
CA ARG A 101 -7.02 58.78 -29.44
C ARG A 101 -8.18 59.17 -28.51
N PRO A 102 -8.37 60.46 -28.17
CA PRO A 102 -9.59 60.96 -27.53
C PRO A 102 -10.45 61.81 -28.48
N GLY A 103 -11.77 61.87 -28.23
CA GLY A 103 -12.68 62.82 -28.89
C GLY A 103 -14.16 62.44 -28.81
N SER A 104 -14.85 62.86 -27.75
CA SER A 104 -16.32 62.96 -27.62
C SER A 104 -16.85 64.26 -28.29
N PRO A 105 -18.11 64.70 -28.08
CA PRO A 105 -19.45 64.11 -28.28
C PRO A 105 -20.33 65.03 -29.18
N LEU A 106 -21.62 64.70 -29.40
CA LEU A 106 -22.82 65.59 -29.38
C LEU A 106 -23.97 65.03 -30.24
N GLY A 107 -25.21 65.17 -29.76
CA GLY A 107 -26.42 65.04 -30.59
C GLY A 107 -27.68 64.56 -29.85
N HIS A 108 -28.46 65.50 -29.30
CA HIS A 108 -29.83 65.30 -28.78
C HIS A 108 -30.88 65.17 -29.89
N GLY A 109 -31.99 64.46 -29.64
CA GLY A 109 -33.32 64.85 -30.15
C GLY A 109 -34.27 63.71 -30.57
N PRO A 110 -35.60 63.86 -30.41
CA PRO A 110 -36.48 62.79 -29.92
C PRO A 110 -37.59 62.35 -30.91
N GLY A 111 -38.27 61.23 -30.63
CA GLY A 111 -39.47 60.82 -31.39
C GLY A 111 -40.24 59.64 -30.78
N ARG A 112 -41.49 59.93 -30.36
CA ARG A 112 -42.60 59.03 -29.93
C ARG A 112 -42.83 57.89 -30.95
N GLY A 113 -43.37 56.70 -30.67
CA GLY A 113 -44.09 56.10 -29.55
C GLY A 113 -45.04 55.03 -30.12
N ALA A 114 -45.15 53.84 -29.52
CA ALA A 114 -46.30 52.94 -29.63
C ALA A 114 -46.17 51.76 -28.65
N ARG A 115 -47.31 51.35 -28.10
CA ARG A 115 -47.58 50.50 -26.92
C ARG A 115 -48.05 49.11 -27.45
N ILE A 116 -47.66 47.94 -26.92
CA ILE A 116 -48.29 46.99 -25.94
C ILE A 116 -47.93 45.55 -26.43
N PRO A 117 -47.95 44.40 -25.69
CA PRO A 117 -47.94 44.08 -24.25
C PRO A 117 -46.77 43.17 -23.78
N SER A 118 -46.60 43.06 -22.46
CA SER A 118 -45.95 41.92 -21.79
C SER A 118 -46.91 40.72 -21.75
N PRO A 119 -46.42 39.47 -21.86
CA PRO A 119 -46.38 38.65 -20.65
C PRO A 119 -45.18 37.72 -20.52
N ALA A 120 -44.93 37.35 -19.26
CA ALA A 120 -44.22 36.17 -18.78
C ALA A 120 -42.70 36.10 -19.02
N SER A 121 -41.97 36.47 -17.97
CA SER A 121 -40.60 36.02 -17.75
C SER A 121 -40.54 34.48 -17.77
N PRO A 122 -39.73 33.84 -18.62
CA PRO A 122 -39.18 32.55 -18.25
C PRO A 122 -38.23 32.81 -17.07
N THR A 123 -38.55 32.22 -15.93
CA THR A 123 -37.66 32.08 -14.80
C THR A 123 -36.29 31.65 -15.29
N ALA A 124 -35.30 32.54 -15.16
CA ALA A 124 -33.91 32.24 -15.38
C ALA A 124 -33.49 31.20 -14.33
N SER A 125 -33.56 29.94 -14.72
CA SER A 125 -32.92 28.81 -14.03
C SER A 125 -31.99 28.10 -15.01
N GLU A 126 -31.17 28.86 -15.74
CA GLU A 126 -30.07 28.31 -16.53
C GLU A 126 -28.89 29.29 -16.50
N ALA A 127 -28.15 29.29 -15.39
CA ALA A 127 -26.80 29.84 -15.36
C ALA A 127 -26.04 29.35 -14.13
N ASN A 128 -25.65 28.06 -14.11
CA ASN A 128 -24.31 27.70 -13.65
C ASN A 128 -23.90 26.27 -14.08
N SER A 129 -23.94 25.97 -15.37
CA SER A 129 -23.12 24.88 -15.92
C SER A 129 -21.82 25.53 -16.38
N GLY A 130 -20.74 25.36 -15.61
CA GLY A 130 -19.40 25.81 -16.03
C GLY A 130 -19.12 25.33 -17.45
N THR A 131 -18.55 26.18 -18.30
CA THR A 131 -18.36 25.94 -19.74
C THR A 131 -17.79 24.55 -20.01
N LEU A 132 -18.66 23.60 -20.33
CA LEU A 132 -18.25 22.22 -20.58
C LEU A 132 -17.48 22.18 -21.89
N ILE A 133 -16.27 21.63 -21.86
CA ILE A 133 -15.41 21.52 -23.03
C ILE A 133 -16.00 20.44 -23.94
N GLY A 134 -16.73 20.86 -24.97
CA GLY A 134 -17.50 19.95 -25.83
C GLY A 134 -16.66 18.86 -26.51
N SER A 135 -15.39 19.09 -26.79
CA SER A 135 -14.50 18.04 -27.35
C SER A 135 -14.26 16.89 -26.36
N VAL A 136 -14.09 17.21 -25.08
CA VAL A 136 -13.93 16.21 -24.01
C VAL A 136 -15.21 15.39 -23.86
N GLN A 137 -16.38 16.06 -23.80
CA GLN A 137 -17.66 15.36 -23.70
C GLN A 137 -17.90 14.39 -24.86
N ARG A 138 -17.56 14.79 -26.08
CA ARG A 138 -17.69 13.94 -27.27
C ARG A 138 -16.73 12.75 -27.24
N ALA A 139 -15.51 12.93 -26.73
CA ALA A 139 -14.56 11.85 -26.54
C ALA A 139 -15.05 10.84 -25.48
N MET A 140 -15.61 11.33 -24.38
CA MET A 140 -16.19 10.47 -23.33
C MET A 140 -17.36 9.63 -23.84
N ARG A 141 -18.29 10.23 -24.61
CA ARG A 141 -19.40 9.48 -25.24
C ARG A 141 -18.92 8.38 -26.18
N LEU A 142 -17.81 8.61 -26.91
CA LEU A 142 -17.21 7.58 -27.77
C LEU A 142 -16.58 6.45 -26.94
N LEU A 143 -15.96 6.76 -25.81
CA LEU A 143 -15.43 5.73 -24.89
C LEU A 143 -16.56 4.87 -24.30
N GLU A 144 -17.64 5.50 -23.84
CA GLU A 144 -18.84 4.83 -23.33
C GLU A 144 -19.45 3.90 -24.39
N ALA A 145 -19.63 4.40 -25.63
CA ALA A 145 -20.17 3.60 -26.73
C ALA A 145 -19.29 2.40 -27.12
N VAL A 146 -17.98 2.46 -26.89
CA VAL A 146 -17.08 1.30 -27.05
C VAL A 146 -17.22 0.36 -25.85
N ALA A 147 -17.31 0.88 -24.63
CA ALA A 147 -17.40 0.08 -23.40
C ALA A 147 -18.67 -0.79 -23.35
N GLU A 148 -19.78 -0.32 -23.93
CA GLU A 148 -21.03 -1.11 -24.04
C GLU A 148 -20.95 -2.29 -25.00
N ARG A 149 -19.83 -2.46 -25.73
CA ARG A 149 -19.70 -3.45 -26.81
C ARG A 149 -18.53 -4.40 -26.54
N GLU A 150 -18.89 -5.62 -26.14
CA GLU A 150 -17.95 -6.69 -25.78
C GLU A 150 -17.02 -7.13 -26.93
N HIS A 151 -17.46 -6.95 -28.19
CA HIS A 151 -16.74 -7.40 -29.39
C HIS A 151 -16.10 -6.25 -30.19
N GLY A 152 -16.03 -5.06 -29.61
CA GLY A 152 -15.57 -3.85 -30.28
C GLY A 152 -16.54 -3.35 -31.36
N ALA A 153 -16.24 -2.18 -31.94
CA ALA A 153 -17.13 -1.56 -32.92
C ALA A 153 -16.41 -0.75 -34.00
N PRO A 154 -16.96 -0.68 -35.24
CA PRO A 154 -16.39 0.16 -36.29
C PRO A 154 -16.71 1.64 -36.05
N ALA A 155 -15.85 2.54 -36.54
CA ALA A 155 -15.99 3.99 -36.36
C ALA A 155 -17.37 4.53 -36.79
N LYS A 156 -17.98 3.97 -37.85
CA LYS A 156 -19.30 4.39 -38.34
C LYS A 156 -20.42 4.06 -37.34
N GLN A 157 -20.29 2.97 -36.59
CA GLN A 157 -21.23 2.61 -35.53
C GLN A 157 -21.08 3.57 -34.36
N LEU A 158 -19.84 3.73 -33.87
CA LEU A 158 -19.52 4.61 -32.75
C LEU A 158 -19.90 6.07 -33.00
N ALA A 159 -19.71 6.56 -34.23
CA ALA A 159 -20.15 7.90 -34.62
C ALA A 159 -21.67 8.07 -34.51
N ARG A 160 -22.45 7.06 -34.90
CA ARG A 160 -23.92 7.08 -34.77
C ARG A 160 -24.33 7.03 -33.31
N ASP A 161 -23.75 6.12 -32.54
CA ASP A 161 -24.06 5.92 -31.12
C ASP A 161 -23.76 7.18 -30.29
N ALA A 162 -22.62 7.84 -30.57
CA ALA A 162 -22.22 9.07 -29.90
C ALA A 162 -22.89 10.36 -30.45
N GLY A 163 -23.71 10.25 -31.50
CA GLY A 163 -24.37 11.39 -32.16
C GLY A 163 -23.39 12.36 -32.85
N LEU A 164 -22.33 11.85 -33.46
CA LEU A 164 -21.23 12.62 -34.05
C LEU A 164 -21.17 12.50 -35.57
N ALA A 165 -20.76 13.59 -36.22
CA ALA A 165 -20.32 13.52 -37.60
C ALA A 165 -19.10 12.61 -37.73
N LEU A 166 -19.09 11.75 -38.75
CA LEU A 166 -18.06 10.71 -38.92
C LEU A 166 -16.61 11.26 -38.97
N PRO A 167 -16.30 12.40 -39.63
CA PRO A 167 -14.95 12.98 -39.59
C PRO A 167 -14.53 13.36 -38.17
N THR A 168 -15.42 13.96 -37.40
CA THR A 168 -15.19 14.32 -35.99
C THR A 168 -14.93 13.09 -35.13
N ALA A 169 -15.72 12.02 -35.33
CA ALA A 169 -15.52 10.76 -34.62
C ALA A 169 -14.14 10.16 -34.96
N TYR A 170 -13.71 10.17 -36.22
CA TYR A 170 -12.38 9.68 -36.59
C TYR A 170 -11.24 10.44 -35.92
N HIS A 171 -11.32 11.77 -35.83
CA HIS A 171 -10.30 12.56 -35.14
C HIS A 171 -10.22 12.21 -33.64
N LEU A 172 -11.37 12.11 -32.97
CA LEU A 172 -11.43 11.76 -31.55
C LEU A 172 -11.00 10.32 -31.28
N LEU A 173 -11.46 9.35 -32.08
CA LEU A 173 -11.05 7.96 -31.99
C LEU A 173 -9.53 7.80 -32.20
N ARG A 174 -8.93 8.57 -33.11
CA ARG A 174 -7.48 8.57 -33.32
C ARG A 174 -6.74 9.08 -32.08
N THR A 175 -7.21 10.17 -31.48
CA THR A 175 -6.65 10.70 -30.23
C THR A 175 -6.79 9.69 -29.09
N LEU A 176 -7.97 9.10 -28.92
CA LEU A 176 -8.21 8.09 -27.88
C LEU A 176 -7.36 6.83 -28.05
N VAL A 177 -7.09 6.43 -29.30
CA VAL A 177 -6.13 5.34 -29.60
C VAL A 177 -4.70 5.77 -29.29
N HIS A 178 -4.31 7.00 -29.65
CA HIS A 178 -2.98 7.52 -29.38
C HIS A 178 -2.67 7.60 -27.87
N GLU A 179 -3.63 8.04 -27.07
CA GLU A 179 -3.54 8.11 -25.60
C GLU A 179 -3.72 6.73 -24.93
N GLY A 180 -3.95 5.66 -25.70
CA GLY A 180 -4.09 4.29 -25.20
C GLY A 180 -5.40 3.97 -24.48
N TYR A 181 -6.40 4.86 -24.54
CA TYR A 181 -7.76 4.62 -24.01
C TYR A 181 -8.58 3.71 -24.92
N LEU A 182 -8.28 3.70 -26.21
CA LEU A 182 -8.82 2.75 -27.17
C LEU A 182 -7.67 1.99 -27.85
N ARG A 183 -7.96 0.81 -28.39
CA ARG A 183 -7.11 0.09 -29.33
C ARG A 183 -7.89 -0.23 -30.60
N ARG A 184 -7.21 -0.32 -31.73
CA ARG A 184 -7.83 -0.61 -33.03
C ARG A 184 -7.28 -1.92 -33.59
N GLU A 185 -8.15 -2.88 -33.85
CA GLU A 185 -7.81 -4.15 -34.49
C GLU A 185 -8.77 -4.42 -35.65
N LYS A 186 -8.24 -4.73 -36.84
CA LYS A 186 -9.03 -5.08 -38.04
C LYS A 186 -10.18 -4.11 -38.36
N GLY A 187 -10.02 -2.83 -38.02
CA GLY A 187 -11.03 -1.78 -38.25
C GLY A 187 -12.08 -1.62 -37.14
N LEU A 188 -12.04 -2.44 -36.10
CA LEU A 188 -12.85 -2.34 -34.89
C LEU A 188 -12.06 -1.64 -33.79
N PHE A 189 -12.77 -0.88 -32.95
CA PHE A 189 -12.23 -0.20 -31.78
C PHE A 189 -12.68 -0.93 -30.52
N PHE A 190 -11.74 -1.11 -29.60
CA PHE A 190 -11.91 -1.74 -28.29
C PHE A 190 -11.36 -0.81 -27.21
N LEU A 191 -11.70 -1.05 -25.95
CA LEU A 191 -11.04 -0.38 -24.83
C LEU A 191 -9.55 -0.71 -24.82
N GLY A 192 -8.72 0.30 -24.55
CA GLY A 192 -7.27 0.16 -24.43
C GLY A 192 -6.83 0.04 -22.97
N GLU A 193 -5.54 -0.27 -22.76
CA GLU A 193 -4.96 -0.49 -21.44
C GLU A 193 -5.11 0.73 -20.50
N ALA A 194 -5.14 1.97 -21.02
CA ALA A 194 -5.37 3.15 -20.18
C ALA A 194 -6.79 3.16 -19.57
N ALA A 195 -7.80 2.69 -20.31
CA ALA A 195 -9.17 2.58 -19.79
C ALA A 195 -9.29 1.46 -18.74
N GLU A 196 -8.63 0.32 -18.97
CA GLU A 196 -8.57 -0.79 -18.00
C GLU A 196 -7.85 -0.38 -16.70
N ARG A 197 -6.77 0.41 -16.80
CA ARG A 197 -6.08 1.00 -15.63
C ARG A 197 -6.97 1.95 -14.82
N LEU A 198 -7.81 2.76 -15.46
CA LEU A 198 -8.76 3.63 -14.75
C LEU A 198 -9.83 2.83 -14.01
N SER A 199 -10.43 1.84 -14.67
CA SER A 199 -11.45 0.97 -14.08
C SER A 199 -10.90 0.19 -12.88
N SER A 200 -9.72 -0.43 -13.06
CA SER A 200 -9.05 -1.15 -11.98
C SER A 200 -8.63 -0.23 -10.82
N SER A 201 -8.20 1.00 -11.08
CA SER A 201 -7.85 1.97 -10.04
C SER A 201 -9.07 2.41 -9.23
N GLY A 202 -10.21 2.68 -9.87
CA GLY A 202 -11.47 3.02 -9.18
C GLY A 202 -11.99 1.87 -8.31
N ALA A 203 -11.96 0.64 -8.84
CA ALA A 203 -12.33 -0.56 -8.09
C ALA A 203 -11.35 -0.85 -6.93
N GLN A 204 -10.05 -0.60 -7.11
CA GLN A 204 -9.06 -0.70 -6.04
C GLN A 204 -9.30 0.34 -4.94
N GLN A 205 -9.63 1.59 -5.31
CA GLN A 205 -9.91 2.65 -4.35
C GLN A 205 -11.16 2.34 -3.52
N LYS A 206 -12.24 1.88 -4.16
CA LYS A 206 -13.47 1.46 -3.47
C LYS A 206 -13.23 0.24 -2.56
N ARG A 207 -12.43 -0.74 -3.00
CA ARG A 207 -12.05 -1.88 -2.14
C ARG A 207 -11.23 -1.43 -0.93
N ARG A 208 -10.28 -0.52 -1.12
CA ARG A 208 -9.46 0.04 -0.03
C ARG A 208 -10.32 0.78 1.00
N SER A 209 -11.29 1.59 0.56
CA SER A 209 -12.20 2.27 1.48
C SER A 209 -13.05 1.28 2.27
N THR A 210 -13.62 0.26 1.63
CA THR A 210 -14.39 -0.79 2.31
C THR A 210 -13.54 -1.59 3.31
N VAL A 211 -12.31 -1.94 2.97
CA VAL A 211 -11.38 -2.62 3.89
C VAL A 211 -11.06 -1.69 5.08
N GLY A 212 -10.78 -0.42 4.83
CA GLY A 212 -10.53 0.56 5.88
C GLY A 212 -11.71 0.72 6.86
N GLU A 213 -12.93 0.82 6.34
CA GLU A 213 -14.17 0.89 7.13
C GLU A 213 -14.39 -0.38 7.98
N ALA A 214 -14.16 -1.57 7.41
CA ALA A 214 -14.25 -2.83 8.14
C ALA A 214 -13.23 -2.91 9.27
N LEU A 215 -11.98 -2.50 9.02
CA LEU A 215 -10.93 -2.47 10.03
C LEU A 215 -11.24 -1.49 11.16
N ALA A 216 -11.76 -0.29 10.83
CA ALA A 216 -12.22 0.66 11.83
C ALA A 216 -13.32 0.06 12.71
N HIS A 217 -14.34 -0.53 12.09
CA HIS A 217 -15.43 -1.18 12.80
C HIS A 217 -14.94 -2.30 13.75
N TRP A 218 -14.01 -3.15 13.31
CA TRP A 218 -13.45 -4.20 14.16
C TRP A 218 -12.56 -3.65 15.28
N ARG A 219 -11.76 -2.61 15.02
CA ARG A 219 -11.00 -1.90 16.06
C ARG A 219 -11.95 -1.39 17.15
N ASP A 220 -13.06 -0.75 16.77
CA ASP A 220 -14.00 -0.16 17.72
C ASP A 220 -14.73 -1.23 18.52
N THR A 221 -15.07 -2.34 17.85
CA THR A 221 -15.75 -3.49 18.47
C THR A 221 -14.84 -4.24 19.46
N LEU A 222 -13.56 -4.40 19.13
CA LEU A 222 -12.60 -5.17 19.93
C LEU A 222 -11.86 -4.31 20.95
N GLY A 223 -11.80 -3.00 20.72
CA GLY A 223 -11.01 -2.04 21.50
C GLY A 223 -9.51 -2.30 21.43
N VAL A 224 -8.99 -2.75 20.28
CA VAL A 224 -7.56 -3.03 20.04
C VAL A 224 -7.16 -2.67 18.61
N PRO A 225 -5.87 -2.45 18.30
CA PRO A 225 -5.43 -2.20 16.93
C PRO A 225 -5.69 -3.42 16.05
N VAL A 226 -6.09 -3.17 14.79
CA VAL A 226 -6.34 -4.21 13.79
C VAL A 226 -5.49 -3.93 12.55
N TYR A 227 -4.84 -4.97 12.03
CA TYR A 227 -3.94 -4.90 10.88
C TYR A 227 -4.47 -5.80 9.77
N PHE A 228 -4.33 -5.36 8.52
CA PHE A 228 -4.57 -6.18 7.34
C PHE A 228 -3.30 -6.24 6.49
N ALA A 229 -2.84 -7.45 6.20
CA ALA A 229 -1.65 -7.69 5.41
C ALA A 229 -1.86 -8.82 4.39
N ILE A 230 -1.07 -8.78 3.33
CA ILE A 230 -1.07 -9.81 2.28
C ILE A 230 0.37 -10.23 1.98
N TYR A 231 0.52 -11.44 1.43
CA TYR A 231 1.77 -11.88 0.81
C TYR A 231 1.63 -11.76 -0.71
N ARG A 232 2.46 -10.94 -1.33
CA ARG A 232 2.41 -10.68 -2.77
C ARG A 232 3.81 -10.47 -3.33
N ASP A 233 4.07 -11.07 -4.49
CA ASP A 233 5.32 -10.91 -5.24
C ASP A 233 6.57 -11.25 -4.39
N GLY A 234 6.43 -12.23 -3.51
CA GLY A 234 7.49 -12.68 -2.61
C GLY A 234 7.62 -11.89 -1.30
N GLU A 235 6.71 -10.95 -1.03
CA GLU A 235 6.87 -9.93 0.00
C GLU A 235 5.65 -9.84 0.91
N ILE A 236 5.89 -9.48 2.18
CA ILE A 236 4.84 -9.17 3.14
C ILE A 236 4.50 -7.69 3.02
N GLU A 237 3.22 -7.39 2.80
CA GLU A 237 2.73 -6.02 2.65
C GLU A 237 1.60 -5.74 3.64
N VAL A 238 1.84 -4.88 4.63
CA VAL A 238 0.77 -4.35 5.48
C VAL A 238 0.00 -3.29 4.71
N LYS A 239 -1.26 -3.60 4.37
CA LYS A 239 -2.10 -2.78 3.50
C LYS A 239 -2.91 -1.75 4.25
N CYS A 240 -3.33 -2.07 5.47
CA CYS A 240 -4.09 -1.16 6.32
C CYS A 240 -3.84 -1.44 7.80
N VAL A 241 -3.83 -0.39 8.62
CA VAL A 241 -3.82 -0.46 10.08
C VAL A 241 -4.88 0.48 10.62
N ALA A 242 -5.75 -0.02 11.49
CA ALA A 242 -6.69 0.78 12.26
C ALA A 242 -6.29 0.76 13.74
N ASP A 243 -5.95 1.93 14.28
CA ASP A 243 -5.58 2.11 15.68
C ASP A 243 -6.27 3.34 16.29
N SER A 244 -6.07 3.53 17.60
CA SER A 244 -6.57 4.68 18.34
C SER A 244 -5.52 5.18 19.34
N PRO A 245 -5.64 6.42 19.87
CA PRO A 245 -4.72 6.91 20.90
C PRO A 245 -4.70 6.06 22.18
N ASN A 246 -5.83 5.43 22.51
CA ASN A 246 -5.96 4.57 23.69
C ASN A 246 -5.42 3.15 23.44
N THR A 247 -5.38 2.75 22.18
CA THR A 247 -4.89 1.46 21.70
C THR A 247 -4.01 1.68 20.47
N PRO A 248 -2.77 2.14 20.65
CA PRO A 248 -1.87 2.44 19.55
C PRO A 248 -1.39 1.15 18.88
N ALA A 249 -1.15 1.21 17.56
CA ALA A 249 -0.45 0.14 16.88
C ALA A 249 0.97 -0.05 17.42
N VAL A 250 1.51 -1.25 17.26
CA VAL A 250 2.90 -1.56 17.61
C VAL A 250 3.82 -0.69 16.77
N GLU A 251 4.79 -0.06 17.41
CA GLU A 251 5.82 0.69 16.70
C GLU A 251 6.74 -0.29 15.99
N GLU A 252 6.72 -0.22 14.66
CA GLU A 252 7.59 -1.01 13.81
C GLU A 252 8.87 -0.23 13.52
N TRP A 253 10.01 -0.79 13.93
CA TRP A 253 11.34 -0.20 13.76
C TRP A 253 12.13 -0.82 12.59
N ALA A 254 11.63 -1.90 12.00
CA ALA A 254 12.25 -2.66 10.91
C ALA A 254 11.18 -3.11 9.91
N ASP A 255 11.55 -3.29 8.64
CA ASP A 255 10.60 -3.63 7.57
C ASP A 255 10.03 -5.06 7.77
N PHE A 256 8.70 -5.21 7.73
CA PHE A 256 7.99 -6.49 7.76
C PHE A 256 8.55 -7.54 6.78
N ARG A 257 9.15 -7.11 5.66
CA ARG A 257 9.81 -8.01 4.70
C ARG A 257 10.95 -8.80 5.35
N GLU A 258 11.76 -8.14 6.18
CA GLU A 258 12.96 -8.71 6.81
C GLU A 258 12.66 -9.37 8.15
N THR A 259 11.57 -8.98 8.82
CA THR A 259 11.23 -9.44 10.17
C THR A 259 10.04 -10.39 10.22
N GLY A 260 9.50 -10.79 9.06
CA GLY A 260 8.30 -11.62 8.96
C GLY A 260 8.32 -12.89 9.83
N HIS A 261 9.50 -13.48 10.04
CA HIS A 261 9.69 -14.62 10.94
C HIS A 261 9.34 -14.33 12.41
N ALA A 262 9.48 -13.10 12.85
CA ALA A 262 9.29 -12.67 14.24
C ALA A 262 7.89 -12.07 14.51
N HIS A 263 7.07 -11.85 13.49
CA HIS A 263 5.72 -11.31 13.63
C HIS A 263 4.64 -12.39 13.49
N ALA A 264 3.52 -12.24 14.23
CA ALA A 264 2.33 -13.06 13.99
C ALA A 264 1.84 -12.96 12.54
N ILE A 265 1.84 -11.74 11.97
CA ILE A 265 1.45 -11.47 10.57
C ILE A 265 2.29 -12.30 9.61
N GLY A 266 3.62 -12.20 9.70
CA GLY A 266 4.52 -12.89 8.78
C GLY A 266 4.43 -14.41 8.94
N GLN A 267 4.46 -14.93 10.18
CA GLN A 267 4.29 -16.36 10.41
C GLN A 267 2.93 -16.87 9.87
N CYS A 268 1.84 -16.11 10.02
CA CYS A 268 0.52 -16.46 9.48
C CYS A 268 0.45 -16.44 7.96
N LEU A 269 1.12 -15.49 7.31
CA LEU A 269 1.20 -15.44 5.85
C LEU A 269 2.06 -16.59 5.31
N LEU A 270 3.24 -16.80 5.90
CA LEU A 270 4.15 -17.87 5.50
C LEU A 270 3.52 -19.26 5.72
N SER A 271 2.73 -19.46 6.78
CA SER A 271 2.02 -20.72 7.01
C SER A 271 0.95 -21.02 5.95
N GLN A 272 0.54 -20.04 5.13
CA GLN A 272 -0.40 -20.27 4.01
C GLN A 272 0.29 -20.64 2.70
N LEU A 273 1.61 -20.41 2.61
CA LEU A 273 2.39 -20.68 1.40
C LEU A 273 2.73 -22.16 1.24
N SER A 274 3.15 -22.54 0.03
CA SER A 274 3.75 -23.85 -0.22
C SER A 274 5.11 -23.97 0.48
N ASP A 275 5.57 -25.19 0.73
CA ASP A 275 6.88 -25.40 1.33
C ASP A 275 8.04 -24.89 0.46
N GLU A 276 7.86 -24.81 -0.85
CA GLU A 276 8.82 -24.21 -1.78
C GLU A 276 8.88 -22.70 -1.60
N ASP A 277 7.72 -22.03 -1.65
CA ASP A 277 7.62 -20.57 -1.49
C ASP A 277 8.09 -20.10 -0.10
N ARG A 278 7.85 -20.89 0.95
CA ARG A 278 8.38 -20.61 2.30
C ARG A 278 9.91 -20.62 2.32
N ARG A 279 10.53 -21.58 1.62
CA ARG A 279 12.00 -21.67 1.55
C ARG A 279 12.59 -20.53 0.71
N ASP A 280 11.97 -20.21 -0.43
CA ASP A 280 12.37 -19.04 -1.24
C ASP A 280 12.33 -17.74 -0.41
N HIS A 281 11.26 -17.54 0.37
CA HIS A 281 11.16 -16.39 1.24
C HIS A 281 12.31 -16.32 2.25
N LEU A 282 12.63 -17.43 2.93
CA LEU A 282 13.69 -17.46 3.95
C LEU A 282 15.10 -17.39 3.35
N GLU A 283 15.28 -17.78 2.08
CA GLU A 283 16.55 -17.55 1.38
C GLU A 283 16.80 -16.04 1.16
N ARG A 284 15.74 -15.28 0.88
CA ARG A 284 15.80 -13.82 0.71
C ARG A 284 15.83 -13.09 2.06
N TYR A 285 15.11 -13.59 3.05
CA TYR A 285 14.93 -13.00 4.37
C TYR A 285 15.14 -14.05 5.47
N PRO A 286 16.40 -14.40 5.79
CA PRO A 286 16.72 -15.43 6.77
C PRO A 286 16.36 -15.00 8.19
N VAL A 287 16.07 -15.98 9.05
CA VAL A 287 15.73 -15.75 10.46
C VAL A 287 16.85 -15.00 11.18
N GLN A 288 16.47 -13.92 11.85
CA GLN A 288 17.33 -13.12 12.72
C GLN A 288 16.82 -13.15 14.16
N SER A 289 17.73 -13.27 15.14
CA SER A 289 17.36 -13.15 16.55
C SER A 289 17.16 -11.68 16.91
N LEU A 290 15.92 -11.27 17.14
CA LEU A 290 15.55 -9.90 17.51
C LEU A 290 15.37 -9.76 19.04
N THR A 291 14.87 -10.81 19.67
CA THR A 291 14.63 -10.92 21.10
C THR A 291 15.04 -12.31 21.60
N PRO A 292 15.13 -12.53 22.92
CA PRO A 292 15.32 -13.87 23.48
C PRO A 292 14.20 -14.87 23.16
N TYR A 293 13.05 -14.39 22.67
CA TYR A 293 11.89 -15.21 22.33
C TYR A 293 11.79 -15.52 20.83
N THR A 294 12.53 -14.80 19.98
CA THR A 294 12.52 -15.05 18.53
C THR A 294 12.95 -16.48 18.23
N VAL A 295 12.29 -17.11 17.25
CA VAL A 295 12.73 -18.39 16.70
C VAL A 295 14.21 -18.33 16.29
N ARG A 296 14.94 -19.42 16.56
CA ARG A 296 16.41 -19.41 16.51
C ARG A 296 16.98 -19.49 15.09
N ASP A 297 16.31 -20.23 14.21
CA ASP A 297 16.82 -20.58 12.88
C ASP A 297 15.68 -20.95 11.91
N ASP A 298 15.98 -20.89 10.61
CA ASP A 298 15.06 -21.16 9.51
C ASP A 298 14.41 -22.55 9.60
N GLU A 299 15.19 -23.57 9.96
CA GLU A 299 14.70 -24.95 10.06
C GLU A 299 13.65 -25.07 11.17
N THR A 300 13.89 -24.41 12.31
CA THR A 300 12.94 -24.36 13.43
C THR A 300 11.68 -23.60 13.04
N LEU A 301 11.81 -22.48 12.32
CA LEU A 301 10.65 -21.75 11.82
C LEU A 301 9.85 -22.59 10.82
N LEU A 302 10.47 -23.21 9.83
CA LEU A 302 9.79 -24.04 8.83
C LEU A 302 9.02 -25.19 9.49
N ARG A 303 9.62 -25.89 10.47
CA ARG A 303 8.91 -26.92 11.26
C ARG A 303 7.73 -26.35 12.04
N ARG A 304 7.86 -25.14 12.60
CA ARG A 304 6.77 -24.45 13.31
C ARG A 304 5.62 -24.14 12.36
N LEU A 305 5.92 -23.51 11.21
CA LEU A 305 4.94 -23.16 10.18
C LEU A 305 4.23 -24.39 9.61
N GLY A 306 4.96 -25.49 9.38
CA GLY A 306 4.39 -26.74 8.87
C GLY A 306 3.43 -27.45 9.84
N ARG A 307 3.45 -27.10 11.13
CA ARG A 307 2.55 -27.66 12.16
C ARG A 307 1.31 -26.79 12.41
N MET A 308 1.26 -25.58 11.88
CA MET A 308 0.13 -24.67 12.10
C MET A 308 -1.12 -25.17 11.38
N GLY A 309 -2.26 -25.18 12.06
CA GLY A 309 -3.54 -25.47 11.43
C GLY A 309 -3.94 -24.38 10.42
N ARG A 310 -4.49 -24.78 9.26
CA ARG A 310 -4.79 -23.84 8.14
C ARG A 310 -5.71 -22.67 8.51
N MET A 311 -6.56 -22.84 9.53
CA MET A 311 -7.54 -21.83 9.97
C MET A 311 -7.36 -21.44 11.45
N GLU A 312 -6.23 -21.80 12.05
CA GLU A 312 -5.96 -21.51 13.45
C GLU A 312 -5.30 -20.13 13.60
N PRO A 313 -5.64 -19.38 14.67
CA PRO A 313 -4.92 -18.15 14.98
C PRO A 313 -3.43 -18.44 15.26
N VAL A 314 -2.56 -17.71 14.59
CA VAL A 314 -1.12 -17.72 14.84
C VAL A 314 -0.82 -16.71 15.94
N VAL A 315 -0.23 -17.17 17.04
CA VAL A 315 0.13 -16.33 18.17
C VAL A 315 1.63 -16.16 18.24
N GLU A 316 2.03 -14.90 18.40
CA GLU A 316 3.41 -14.47 18.59
C GLU A 316 3.51 -13.78 19.96
N ARG A 317 4.57 -14.13 20.70
CA ARG A 317 4.75 -13.67 22.09
C ARG A 317 6.12 -13.05 22.29
N GLN A 318 6.20 -11.74 22.08
CA GLN A 318 7.40 -10.93 22.29
C GLN A 318 8.60 -11.36 21.44
N GLU A 319 8.38 -12.09 20.35
CA GLU A 319 9.40 -12.52 19.39
C GLU A 319 9.96 -11.34 18.60
N TYR A 320 9.13 -10.35 18.27
CA TYR A 320 9.55 -9.09 17.63
C TYR A 320 9.84 -7.99 18.64
N ALA A 321 8.87 -7.68 19.51
CA ALA A 321 8.95 -6.56 20.45
C ALA A 321 8.59 -7.02 21.87
N LEU A 322 9.50 -6.77 22.82
CA LEU A 322 9.24 -7.00 24.24
C LEU A 322 8.06 -6.15 24.72
N GLY A 323 7.26 -6.69 25.64
CA GLY A 323 6.07 -6.00 26.14
C GLY A 323 4.83 -6.10 25.25
N THR A 324 4.91 -6.79 24.10
CA THR A 324 3.82 -6.92 23.13
C THR A 324 3.52 -8.38 22.81
N VAL A 325 2.24 -8.70 22.61
CA VAL A 325 1.79 -9.99 22.09
C VAL A 325 0.82 -9.78 20.94
N CYS A 326 0.91 -10.64 19.92
CA CYS A 326 0.12 -10.50 18.70
C CYS A 326 -0.59 -11.81 18.35
N ALA A 327 -1.76 -11.70 17.74
CA ALA A 327 -2.45 -12.82 17.12
C ALA A 327 -2.85 -12.46 15.70
N ALA A 328 -2.64 -13.37 14.76
CA ALA A 328 -2.96 -13.23 13.36
C ALA A 328 -3.88 -14.37 12.91
N LEU A 329 -4.88 -14.03 12.11
CA LEU A 329 -5.88 -14.93 11.57
C LEU A 329 -5.65 -15.06 10.07
N PRO A 330 -5.58 -16.28 9.53
CA PRO A 330 -5.47 -16.46 8.09
C PRO A 330 -6.78 -16.07 7.43
N ILE A 331 -6.69 -15.29 6.35
CA ILE A 331 -7.82 -15.01 5.45
C ILE A 331 -7.39 -15.33 4.02
N THR A 332 -8.27 -16.01 3.30
CA THR A 332 -8.00 -16.38 1.91
C THR A 332 -8.88 -15.55 0.99
N ALA A 333 -8.25 -14.75 0.12
CA ALA A 333 -8.92 -13.97 -0.92
C ALA A 333 -8.52 -14.55 -2.28
N GLY A 334 -9.27 -15.55 -2.75
CA GLY A 334 -8.90 -16.30 -3.96
C GLY A 334 -7.62 -17.11 -3.73
N SER A 335 -6.57 -16.86 -4.53
CA SER A 335 -5.26 -17.51 -4.40
C SER A 335 -4.25 -16.71 -3.56
N THR A 336 -4.59 -15.49 -3.14
CA THR A 336 -3.65 -14.63 -2.37
C THR A 336 -3.74 -14.94 -0.88
N ALA A 337 -2.58 -15.21 -0.26
CA ALA A 337 -2.47 -15.35 1.19
C ALA A 337 -2.65 -13.98 1.86
N GLY A 338 -3.59 -13.92 2.80
CA GLY A 338 -3.90 -12.71 3.55
C GLY A 338 -4.00 -12.98 5.04
N THR A 339 -3.93 -11.93 5.85
CA THR A 339 -4.13 -12.06 7.29
C THR A 339 -4.75 -10.80 7.89
N LEU A 340 -5.54 -11.01 8.93
CA LEU A 340 -5.97 -9.98 9.87
C LEU A 340 -5.30 -10.24 11.22
N ALA A 341 -4.71 -9.21 11.83
CA ALA A 341 -4.03 -9.35 13.10
C ALA A 341 -4.49 -8.33 14.13
N ILE A 342 -4.23 -8.65 15.40
CA ILE A 342 -4.43 -7.78 16.56
C ILE A 342 -3.18 -7.81 17.45
N SER A 343 -2.97 -6.72 18.18
CA SER A 343 -1.85 -6.59 19.13
C SER A 343 -2.33 -6.10 20.49
N LEU A 344 -1.67 -6.56 21.55
CA LEU A 344 -1.94 -6.18 22.93
C LEU A 344 -0.64 -6.01 23.72
N PRO A 345 -0.64 -5.20 24.79
CA PRO A 345 0.42 -5.27 25.80
C PRO A 345 0.51 -6.67 26.41
N SER A 346 1.72 -7.14 26.70
CA SER A 346 1.97 -8.51 27.18
C SER A 346 1.31 -8.84 28.51
N HIS A 347 1.08 -7.85 29.38
CA HIS A 347 0.33 -8.00 30.63
C HIS A 347 -1.17 -8.29 30.41
N GLN A 348 -1.67 -8.18 29.18
CA GLN A 348 -3.05 -8.51 28.78
C GLN A 348 -3.12 -9.78 27.92
N ALA A 349 -2.08 -10.60 27.90
CA ALA A 349 -1.98 -11.77 27.01
C ALA A 349 -3.14 -12.76 27.15
N ASP A 350 -3.79 -12.83 28.31
CA ASP A 350 -4.97 -13.69 28.54
C ASP A 350 -6.18 -13.29 27.68
N ARG A 351 -6.25 -12.02 27.27
CA ARG A 351 -7.32 -11.49 26.40
C ARG A 351 -7.08 -11.78 24.91
N LEU A 352 -5.85 -12.14 24.52
CA LEU A 352 -5.44 -12.20 23.12
C LEU A 352 -6.22 -13.23 22.31
N LEU A 353 -6.26 -14.48 22.78
CA LEU A 353 -6.98 -15.55 22.09
C LEU A 353 -8.51 -15.35 22.07
N PRO A 354 -9.15 -14.93 23.18
CA PRO A 354 -10.56 -14.51 23.15
C PRO A 354 -10.87 -13.46 22.08
N LEU A 355 -10.06 -12.40 22.00
CA LEU A 355 -10.24 -11.33 21.01
C LEU A 355 -9.97 -11.81 19.58
N ALA A 356 -8.97 -12.67 19.37
CA ALA A 356 -8.72 -13.27 18.06
C ALA A 356 -9.91 -14.12 17.57
N ARG A 357 -10.54 -14.89 18.47
CA ARG A 357 -11.74 -15.68 18.16
C ARG A 357 -12.96 -14.79 17.90
N GLN A 358 -13.10 -13.69 18.65
CA GLN A 358 -14.14 -12.70 18.40
C GLN A 358 -13.95 -12.07 17.02
N LEU A 359 -12.74 -11.64 16.67
CA LEU A 359 -12.41 -11.15 15.33
C LEU A 359 -12.72 -12.19 14.24
N GLN A 360 -12.35 -13.46 14.44
CA GLN A 360 -12.69 -14.56 13.53
C GLN A 360 -14.20 -14.66 13.28
N THR A 361 -15.00 -14.49 14.33
CA THR A 361 -16.46 -14.54 14.26
C THR A 361 -17.01 -13.35 13.47
N GLU A 362 -16.50 -12.14 13.71
CA GLU A 362 -16.91 -10.93 12.98
C GLU A 362 -16.54 -10.99 11.49
N ILE A 363 -15.37 -11.54 11.16
CA ILE A 363 -14.96 -11.80 9.77
C ILE A 363 -15.97 -12.74 9.09
N GLY A 364 -16.36 -13.83 9.78
CA GLY A 364 -17.34 -14.79 9.26
C GLY A 364 -18.70 -14.16 8.94
N LYS A 365 -19.18 -13.22 9.79
CA LYS A 365 -20.44 -12.49 9.55
C LYS A 365 -20.36 -11.59 8.31
N LEU A 366 -19.25 -10.88 8.12
CA LEU A 366 -19.05 -9.99 6.98
C LEU A 366 -18.94 -10.77 5.66
N LEU A 367 -18.17 -11.85 5.64
CA LEU A 367 -18.05 -12.73 4.47
C LEU A 367 -19.37 -13.43 4.13
N GLY A 368 -20.12 -13.89 5.15
CA GLY A 368 -21.45 -14.46 4.96
C GLY A 368 -22.45 -13.46 4.37
N THR A 369 -22.40 -12.20 4.80
CA THR A 369 -23.27 -11.12 4.29
C THR A 369 -22.94 -10.77 2.84
N LEU A 370 -21.65 -10.71 2.49
CA LEU A 370 -21.18 -10.44 1.13
C LEU A 370 -21.51 -11.59 0.16
N ALA A 371 -21.47 -12.84 0.62
CA ALA A 371 -21.88 -13.99 -0.18
C ALA A 371 -23.38 -13.97 -0.51
N ILE A 372 -24.23 -13.48 0.41
CA ILE A 372 -25.69 -13.38 0.20
C ILE A 372 -26.03 -12.23 -0.75
N SER A 373 -25.29 -11.11 -0.73
CA SER A 373 -25.50 -9.99 -1.65
C SER A 373 -25.09 -10.24 -3.11
N ILE A 374 -24.40 -11.34 -3.42
CA ILE A 374 -24.00 -11.71 -4.79
C ILE A 374 -24.99 -12.73 -5.42
N SER A 375 -25.96 -13.23 -4.65
CA SER A 375 -26.97 -14.19 -5.12
C SER A 375 -28.39 -13.60 -5.32
N ILE A 376 -28.54 -12.27 -5.39
CA ILE A 376 -29.82 -11.60 -5.65
C ILE A 376 -29.75 -10.80 -6.95
#